data_AF-A0A947SFK3-F1
#
_entry.id   AF-A0A947SFK3-F1
#
_cell.length_a   1.000
_cell.length_b   1.000
_cell.length_c   1.000
_cell.angle_alpha   90.00
_cell.angle_beta   90.00
_cell.angle_gamma   90.00
#
_symmetry.space_group_name_H-M   'P 1'
#
loop_
_entity.id
_entity.type
_entity.pdbx_description
1 polymer ?
#
loop_
_entity_poly.entity_id
_entity_poly.type
_entity_poly.pdbx_seq_one_letter_code
_entity_poly.pdbx_strand_id
1 'polypeptide(L)'
;MTEEIKKADSKDLEDSQPLTYLSYVGLLFLVPLLAKRESKFAQFHAKQGMTLYIGLFVILFAVAFVAWIPFIGWMVMMLVYPAAIIFTLVCMILGLINVSRGEMKPLPVVGDLAEKIKF
;
A
#
# COMPACT_ATOMS: atom_id res chain seq x y z
N MET A 1 -0.43 -16.95 18.41
CA MET A 1 -1.60 -17.40 17.64
C MET A 1 -1.43 -16.82 16.25
N THR A 2 -0.93 -17.61 15.29
CA THR A 2 -0.86 -17.17 13.90
C THR A 2 -2.28 -16.99 13.42
N GLU A 3 -2.68 -15.75 13.13
CA GLU A 3 -3.97 -15.52 12.47
C GLU A 3 -3.98 -16.28 11.14
N GLU A 4 -5.08 -16.97 10.89
CA GLU A 4 -5.25 -17.75 9.67
C GLU A 4 -5.26 -16.79 8.48
N ILE A 5 -4.25 -16.90 7.60
CA ILE A 5 -4.14 -16.00 6.45
C ILE A 5 -5.27 -16.31 5.48
N LYS A 6 -6.18 -15.37 5.31
CA LYS A 6 -7.30 -15.49 4.37
C LYS A 6 -6.76 -15.52 2.93
N LYS A 7 -7.03 -16.61 2.21
CA LYS A 7 -6.75 -16.71 0.77
C LYS A 7 -7.92 -16.23 -0.08
N ALA A 8 -7.60 -15.78 -1.28
CA ALA A 8 -8.58 -15.48 -2.32
C ALA A 8 -9.31 -16.75 -2.78
N ASP A 9 -10.57 -16.57 -3.22
CA ASP A 9 -11.27 -17.60 -3.98
C ASP A 9 -10.52 -17.84 -5.30
N SER A 10 -10.45 -19.10 -5.76
CA SER A 10 -9.64 -19.45 -6.94
C SER A 10 -10.09 -18.72 -8.21
N LYS A 11 -11.40 -18.56 -8.41
CA LYS A 11 -11.94 -17.88 -9.60
C LYS A 11 -11.66 -16.38 -9.55
N ASP A 12 -11.83 -15.77 -8.36
CA ASP A 12 -11.51 -14.35 -8.14
C ASP A 12 -10.02 -14.08 -8.38
N LEU A 13 -9.15 -14.97 -7.86
CA LEU A 13 -7.72 -14.87 -8.06
C LEU A 13 -7.34 -14.94 -9.54
N GLU A 14 -7.78 -15.99 -10.25
CA GLU A 14 -7.45 -16.19 -11.67
C GLU A 14 -7.88 -15.00 -12.55
N ASP A 15 -9.05 -14.43 -12.30
CA ASP A 15 -9.57 -13.30 -13.09
C ASP A 15 -8.87 -11.97 -12.79
N SER A 16 -8.53 -11.72 -11.52
CA SER A 16 -8.12 -10.38 -11.08
C SER A 16 -6.62 -10.22 -10.84
N GLN A 17 -5.88 -11.31 -10.57
CA GLN A 17 -4.49 -11.28 -10.11
C GLN A 17 -3.55 -10.42 -10.98
N PRO A 18 -3.59 -10.47 -12.33
CA PRO A 18 -2.68 -9.68 -13.14
C PRO A 18 -2.80 -8.16 -12.88
N LEU A 19 -4.04 -7.67 -12.71
CA LEU A 19 -4.30 -6.26 -12.43
C LEU A 19 -4.03 -5.93 -10.95
N THR A 20 -4.21 -6.89 -10.05
CA THR A 20 -3.98 -6.71 -8.60
C THR A 20 -2.54 -6.30 -8.28
N TYR A 21 -1.54 -6.76 -9.04
CA TYR A 21 -0.14 -6.34 -8.86
C TYR A 21 0.04 -4.81 -8.93
N LEU A 22 -0.77 -4.12 -9.74
CA LEU A 22 -0.70 -2.66 -9.92
C LEU A 22 -1.07 -1.89 -8.65
N SER A 23 -1.73 -2.54 -7.69
CA SER A 23 -1.99 -1.99 -6.35
C SER A 23 -0.73 -1.45 -5.69
N TYR A 24 0.43 -2.07 -5.95
CA TYR A 24 1.70 -1.72 -5.30
C TYR A 24 2.66 -1.01 -6.24
N VAL A 25 2.16 -0.30 -7.26
CA VAL A 25 2.99 0.46 -8.19
C VAL A 25 2.47 1.90 -8.30
N GLY A 26 2.88 2.75 -7.36
CA GLY A 26 2.56 4.18 -7.34
C GLY A 26 1.06 4.44 -7.44
N LEU A 27 0.68 5.37 -8.33
CA LEU A 27 -0.73 5.73 -8.58
C LEU A 27 -1.54 4.64 -9.31
N LEU A 28 -0.90 3.55 -9.76
CA LEU A 28 -1.59 2.49 -10.48
C LEU A 28 -2.51 1.66 -9.60
N PHE A 29 -2.54 1.87 -8.28
CA PHE A 29 -3.56 1.27 -7.41
C PHE A 29 -5.00 1.60 -7.87
N LEU A 30 -5.19 2.70 -8.58
CA LEU A 30 -6.47 3.08 -9.17
C LEU A 30 -6.95 2.06 -10.21
N VAL A 31 -6.04 1.36 -10.90
CA VAL A 31 -6.39 0.40 -11.95
C VAL A 31 -7.18 -0.79 -11.38
N PRO A 32 -6.67 -1.60 -10.43
CA PRO A 32 -7.47 -2.66 -9.83
C PRO A 32 -8.66 -2.10 -9.05
N LEU A 33 -8.53 -0.92 -8.43
CA LEU A 33 -9.64 -0.29 -7.70
C LEU A 33 -10.85 -0.02 -8.59
N LEU A 34 -10.63 0.49 -9.81
CA LEU A 34 -11.69 0.90 -10.73
C LEU A 34 -12.08 -0.19 -11.74
N ALA A 35 -11.13 -1.03 -12.16
CA ALA A 35 -11.35 -2.07 -13.17
C ALA A 35 -11.82 -3.40 -12.57
N LYS A 36 -11.52 -3.69 -11.30
CA LYS A 36 -11.87 -4.95 -10.62
C LYS A 36 -12.72 -4.67 -9.37
N ARG A 37 -13.86 -4.01 -9.56
CA ARG A 37 -14.77 -3.57 -8.48
C ARG A 37 -15.44 -4.72 -7.72
N GLU A 38 -15.76 -5.79 -8.43
CA GLU A 38 -16.43 -6.96 -7.85
C GLU A 38 -15.46 -7.97 -7.21
N SER A 39 -14.16 -7.80 -7.44
CA SER A 39 -13.11 -8.69 -6.92
C SER A 39 -12.76 -8.32 -5.48
N LYS A 40 -13.04 -9.21 -4.53
CA LYS A 40 -12.67 -8.98 -3.13
C LYS A 40 -11.16 -8.95 -2.96
N PHE A 41 -10.45 -9.81 -3.70
CA PHE A 41 -8.99 -9.86 -3.70
C PHE A 41 -8.37 -8.56 -4.25
N ALA A 42 -8.80 -8.09 -5.42
CA ALA A 42 -8.28 -6.87 -6.01
C ALA A 42 -8.60 -5.64 -5.16
N GLN A 43 -9.83 -5.52 -4.64
CA GLN A 43 -10.22 -4.40 -3.77
C GLN A 43 -9.41 -4.37 -2.47
N PHE A 44 -9.10 -5.53 -1.88
CA PHE A 44 -8.26 -5.61 -0.69
C PHE A 44 -6.86 -5.02 -0.93
N HIS A 45 -6.16 -5.51 -1.96
CA HIS A 45 -4.81 -5.02 -2.28
C HIS A 45 -4.83 -3.59 -2.79
N ALA A 46 -5.84 -3.19 -3.57
CA ALA A 46 -5.97 -1.83 -4.08
C ALA A 46 -6.14 -0.81 -2.93
N LYS A 47 -6.92 -1.13 -1.90
CA LYS A 47 -7.06 -0.28 -0.70
C LYS A 47 -5.75 -0.16 0.08
N GLN A 48 -5.00 -1.25 0.21
CA GLN A 48 -3.67 -1.20 0.83
C GLN A 48 -2.69 -0.35 0.02
N GLY A 49 -2.67 -0.53 -1.31
CA GLY A 49 -1.89 0.27 -2.24
C GLY A 49 -2.21 1.75 -2.15
N MET A 50 -3.50 2.09 -2.20
CA MET A 50 -4.00 3.45 -2.03
C MET A 50 -3.52 4.05 -0.71
N THR A 51 -3.70 3.34 0.40
CA THR A 51 -3.31 3.80 1.73
C THR A 51 -1.80 4.02 1.83
N LEU A 52 -1.02 3.09 1.27
CA LEU A 52 0.45 3.16 1.24
C LEU A 52 0.92 4.42 0.50
N TYR A 53 0.43 4.65 -0.72
CA TYR A 53 0.91 5.76 -1.54
C TYR A 53 0.34 7.11 -1.14
N ILE A 54 -0.93 7.18 -0.72
CA ILE A 54 -1.48 8.42 -0.13
C ILE A 54 -0.71 8.78 1.14
N GLY A 55 -0.44 7.79 2.01
CA GLY A 55 0.38 8.00 3.21
C GLY A 55 1.78 8.52 2.87
N LEU A 56 2.44 7.93 1.88
CA LEU A 56 3.73 8.43 1.39
C LEU A 56 3.62 9.88 0.89
N PHE A 57 2.64 10.21 0.04
CA PHE A 57 2.47 11.58 -0.47
C PHE A 57 2.26 12.60 0.65
N VAL A 58 1.46 12.27 1.66
CA VAL A 58 1.24 13.13 2.82
C VAL A 58 2.55 13.38 3.59
N ILE A 59 3.33 12.33 3.83
CA ILE A 59 4.63 12.44 4.52
C ILE A 59 5.59 13.30 3.69
N LEU A 60 5.73 13.03 2.39
CA LEU A 60 6.64 13.78 1.52
C LEU A 60 6.25 15.26 1.44
N PHE A 61 4.96 15.57 1.38
CA PHE A 61 4.46 16.93 1.38
C PHE A 61 4.78 17.66 2.71
N ALA A 62 4.54 17.00 3.85
CA ALA A 62 4.87 17.57 5.16
C ALA A 62 6.38 17.83 5.32
N VAL A 63 7.20 16.87 4.87
CA VAL A 63 8.66 16.98 4.88
C VAL A 63 9.13 18.16 4.01
N ALA A 64 8.57 18.34 2.81
CA ALA A 64 8.88 19.46 1.94
C ALA A 64 8.50 20.83 2.55
N PHE A 65 7.41 20.88 3.31
CA PHE A 65 6.99 22.11 4.00
C PHE A 65 7.94 22.50 5.13
N VAL A 66 8.43 21.53 5.91
CA VAL A 66 9.34 21.79 7.05
C VAL A 66 10.78 22.03 6.59
N ALA A 67 11.17 21.57 5.40
CA ALA A 67 12.52 21.69 4.85
C ALA A 67 13.05 23.14 4.74
N TRP A 68 12.16 24.14 4.72
CA TRP A 68 12.51 25.57 4.66
C TRP A 68 13.07 26.11 5.99
N ILE A 69 12.89 25.38 7.09
CA ILE A 69 13.39 25.77 8.41
C ILE A 69 14.84 25.27 8.56
N PRO A 70 15.84 26.17 8.70
CA PRO A 70 17.24 25.75 8.87
C PRO A 70 17.44 24.83 10.08
N PHE A 71 18.42 23.95 9.98
CA PHE A 71 18.76 22.92 10.98
C PHE A 71 17.66 21.86 11.19
N ILE A 72 16.49 22.25 11.72
CA ILE A 72 15.39 21.31 12.03
C ILE A 72 14.84 20.68 10.75
N GLY A 73 14.51 21.49 9.74
CA GLY A 73 14.00 21.00 8.46
C GLY A 73 14.98 20.08 7.76
N TRP A 74 16.28 20.37 7.85
CA TRP A 74 17.32 19.53 7.27
C TRP A 74 17.45 18.18 7.99
N MET A 75 17.35 18.17 9.32
CA MET A 75 17.34 16.92 10.09
C MET A 75 16.12 16.06 9.73
N VAL A 76 14.94 16.67 9.62
CA VAL A 76 13.71 15.98 9.18
C VAL A 76 13.89 15.40 7.78
N MET A 77 14.41 16.18 6.83
CA MET A 77 14.72 15.72 5.47
C MET A 77 15.72 14.55 5.47
N MET A 78 16.78 14.60 6.28
CA MET A 78 17.80 13.55 6.30
C MET A 78 17.32 12.24 6.94
N LEU A 79 16.34 12.28 7.85
CA LEU A 79 15.90 11.10 8.60
C LEU A 79 14.54 10.57 8.12
N VAL A 80 13.53 11.44 8.04
CA VAL A 80 12.14 11.05 7.77
C VAL A 80 11.94 10.67 6.31
N TYR A 81 12.54 11.43 5.38
CA TYR A 81 12.43 11.15 3.95
C TYR A 81 12.93 9.74 3.59
N PRO A 82 14.20 9.35 3.87
CA PRO A 82 14.67 8.02 3.51
C PRO A 82 13.92 6.91 4.27
N ALA A 83 13.54 7.14 5.54
CA ALA A 83 12.75 6.18 6.30
C ALA A 83 11.39 5.90 5.64
N ALA A 84 10.69 6.94 5.18
CA ALA A 84 9.40 6.81 4.49
C ALA A 84 9.54 6.05 3.16
N ILE A 85 10.60 6.31 2.40
CA ILE A 85 10.89 5.61 1.14
C ILE A 85 11.19 4.13 1.41
N ILE A 86 12.07 3.82 2.36
CA ILE A 86 12.43 2.44 2.71
C ILE A 86 11.20 1.67 3.21
N PHE A 87 10.42 2.27 4.12
CA PHE A 87 9.18 1.68 4.62
C PHE A 87 8.22 1.37 3.46
N THR A 88 8.08 2.31 2.51
CA THR A 88 7.20 2.12 1.36
C THR A 88 7.67 0.99 0.45
N LEU A 89 8.98 0.91 0.18
CA LEU A 89 9.57 -0.17 -0.62
C LEU A 89 9.38 -1.53 0.05
N VAL A 90 9.55 -1.63 1.37
CA VAL A 90 9.30 -2.88 2.11
C VAL A 90 7.83 -3.28 2.00
N CYS A 91 6.91 -2.35 2.23
CA CYS A 91 5.48 -2.61 2.12
C CYS A 91 5.05 -2.99 0.69
N MET A 92 5.62 -2.35 -0.32
CA MET A 92 5.43 -2.69 -1.74
C MET A 92 5.85 -4.14 -2.00
N ILE A 93 7.06 -4.54 -1.60
CA ILE A 93 7.57 -5.91 -1.82
C ILE A 93 6.68 -6.93 -1.09
N LEU A 94 6.34 -6.68 0.17
CA LEU A 94 5.44 -7.55 0.92
C LEU A 94 4.06 -7.69 0.26
N GLY A 95 3.53 -6.58 -0.25
CA GLY A 95 2.27 -6.55 -0.98
C GLY A 95 2.32 -7.41 -2.24
N LEU A 96 3.38 -7.25 -3.05
CA LEU A 96 3.60 -8.05 -4.25
C LEU A 96 3.74 -9.54 -3.94
N ILE A 97 4.48 -9.90 -2.89
CA ILE A 97 4.60 -11.29 -2.42
C ILE A 97 3.23 -11.86 -2.03
N ASN A 98 2.41 -11.09 -1.30
CA ASN A 98 1.08 -11.51 -0.91
C ASN A 98 0.17 -11.73 -2.14
N VAL A 99 0.27 -10.87 -3.17
CA VAL A 99 -0.46 -11.04 -4.44
C VAL A 99 -0.03 -12.31 -5.16
N SER A 100 1.27 -12.60 -5.23
CA SER A 100 1.79 -13.83 -5.83
C SER A 100 1.33 -15.10 -5.12
N ARG A 101 1.02 -15.01 -3.82
CA ARG A 101 0.52 -16.13 -3.01
C ARG A 101 -1.01 -16.22 -2.95
N GLY A 102 -1.73 -15.24 -3.51
CA GLY A 102 -3.18 -15.12 -3.38
C GLY A 102 -3.64 -14.86 -1.94
N GLU A 103 -2.80 -14.21 -1.14
CA GLU A 103 -3.01 -13.98 0.30
C GLU A 103 -3.54 -12.56 0.55
N MET A 104 -4.70 -12.45 1.21
CA MET A 104 -5.21 -11.16 1.69
C MET A 104 -4.65 -10.85 3.08
N LYS A 105 -3.33 -10.69 3.15
CA LYS A 105 -2.61 -10.41 4.40
C LYS A 105 -2.43 -8.89 4.60
N PRO A 106 -2.74 -8.34 5.80
CA PRO A 106 -2.52 -6.93 6.11
C PRO A 106 -1.03 -6.56 6.02
N LEU A 107 -0.73 -5.41 5.40
CA LEU A 107 0.61 -4.82 5.48
C LEU A 107 0.85 -4.19 6.87
N PRO A 108 2.10 -4.17 7.38
CA PRO A 108 2.40 -3.54 8.66
C PRO A 108 1.96 -2.08 8.68
N VAL A 109 1.20 -1.67 9.70
CA VAL A 109 0.61 -0.31 9.88
C VAL A 109 -0.42 0.08 8.82
N VAL A 110 -0.13 -0.16 7.54
CA VAL A 110 -0.98 0.19 6.39
C VAL A 110 -2.27 -0.63 6.37
N GLY A 111 -2.22 -1.91 6.77
CA GLY A 111 -3.40 -2.79 6.81
C GLY A 111 -4.51 -2.22 7.69
N ASP A 112 -4.17 -1.87 8.94
CA ASP A 112 -5.12 -1.35 9.93
C ASP A 112 -5.77 -0.02 9.49
N LEU A 113 -5.04 0.79 8.70
CA LEU A 113 -5.55 2.03 8.12
C LEU A 113 -6.45 1.75 6.91
N ALA A 114 -6.04 0.83 6.04
CA ALA A 114 -6.78 0.45 4.84
C ALA A 114 -8.14 -0.19 5.17
N GLU A 115 -8.22 -0.99 6.24
CA GLU A 115 -9.47 -1.62 6.69
C GLU A 115 -10.55 -0.62 7.11
N LYS A 116 -10.17 0.58 7.55
CA LYS A 116 -11.11 1.63 7.94
C LYS A 116 -11.79 2.29 6.73
N ILE A 117 -11.29 2.04 5.52
CA ILE A 117 -11.79 2.64 4.29
C ILE A 117 -12.98 1.81 3.75
N LYS A 118 -14.19 2.33 4.00
CA LYS A 118 -15.45 1.73 3.59
C LYS A 118 -15.92 2.30 2.25
N PHE A 119 -15.81 1.50 1.20
CA PHE A 119 -16.55 1.59 -0.04
C PHE A 119 -16.36 0.29 -0.84
#